data_AF-A0A523WST8-F1
#
_entry.id   AF-A0A523WST8-F1
#
_cell.length_a   1.000
_cell.length_b   1.000
_cell.length_c   1.000
_cell.angle_alpha   90.00
_cell.angle_beta   90.00
_cell.angle_gamma   90.00
#
_symmetry.space_group_name_H-M   'P 1'
#
loop_
_entity.id
_entity.type
_entity.pdbx_description
1 polymer ?
#
loop_
_entity_poly.entity_id
_entity_poly.type
_entity_poly.pdbx_seq_one_letter_code
_entity_poly.pdbx_strand_id
1 'polypeptide(L)'
;DKDEKIQKGFRWISNNRQNDGGWVIPYRTIDQEQLKNRYNYEAQLKLEPIKPDTSRPFSHLVTGMVLRALAASPKWSKSKEARKAGQLLLSRFFKADKYNDRWLPSFWEELTYPFWATDILGCLDSLSKIGFPVENENLQKGLNWMLKKQNKQGYWEAGNQKSSIEDHLWVTFAVLRVLKRFGLLEL
;
A
#
# COMPACT_ATOMS: atom_id res chain seq x y z
N ASP A 1 18.86 -4.08 -6.27
CA ASP A 1 17.90 -4.69 -7.22
C ASP A 1 18.50 -4.91 -8.62
N LYS A 2 19.78 -5.29 -8.74
CA LYS A 2 20.44 -5.42 -10.06
C LYS A 2 20.10 -6.71 -10.81
N ASP A 3 19.50 -7.70 -10.14
CA ASP A 3 19.10 -8.98 -10.72
C ASP A 3 18.05 -8.80 -11.83
N GLU A 4 18.25 -9.48 -12.96
CA GLU A 4 17.39 -9.36 -14.15
C GLU A 4 15.96 -9.84 -13.93
N LYS A 5 15.76 -10.88 -13.12
CA LYS A 5 14.44 -11.43 -12.78
C LYS A 5 13.67 -10.43 -11.93
N ILE A 6 14.35 -9.77 -10.98
CA ILE A 6 13.77 -8.67 -10.20
C ILE A 6 13.36 -7.51 -11.12
N GLN A 7 14.24 -7.10 -12.05
CA GLN A 7 13.92 -6.03 -13.01
C GLN A 7 12.76 -6.41 -13.94
N LYS A 8 12.65 -7.69 -14.34
CA LYS A 8 11.51 -8.21 -15.10
C LYS A 8 10.21 -8.07 -14.31
N GLY A 9 10.22 -8.39 -13.02
CA GLY A 9 9.06 -8.19 -12.13
C GLY A 9 8.62 -6.72 -12.05
N PHE A 10 9.54 -5.79 -11.80
CA PHE A 10 9.20 -4.37 -11.75
C PHE A 10 8.66 -3.82 -13.08
N ARG A 11 9.27 -4.21 -14.21
CA ARG A 11 8.77 -3.82 -15.54
C ARG A 11 7.37 -4.37 -15.78
N TRP A 12 7.12 -5.62 -15.41
CA TRP A 12 5.79 -6.21 -15.52
C TRP A 12 4.76 -5.42 -14.69
N ILE A 13 5.06 -5.12 -13.42
CA ILE A 13 4.17 -4.32 -12.57
C ILE A 13 3.94 -2.93 -13.18
N SER A 14 4.99 -2.25 -13.65
CA SER A 14 4.90 -0.92 -14.27
C SER A 14 4.02 -0.90 -15.52
N ASN A 15 4.02 -1.97 -16.30
CA ASN A 15 3.22 -2.10 -17.54
C ASN A 15 1.77 -2.51 -17.29
N ASN A 16 1.42 -2.98 -16.08
CA ASN A 16 0.08 -3.46 -15.73
C ASN A 16 -0.66 -2.48 -14.79
N ARG A 17 -0.49 -1.18 -15.02
CA ARG A 17 -1.18 -0.10 -14.29
C ARG A 17 -2.56 0.21 -14.86
N GLN A 18 -3.41 0.82 -14.05
CA GLN A 18 -4.60 1.53 -14.50
C GLN A 18 -4.23 2.85 -15.18
N ASN A 19 -5.17 3.44 -15.93
CA ASN A 19 -4.94 4.70 -16.64
C ASN A 19 -4.63 5.88 -15.70
N ASP A 20 -5.11 5.83 -14.45
CA ASP A 20 -4.80 6.81 -13.42
C ASP A 20 -3.38 6.66 -12.81
N GLY A 21 -2.69 5.57 -13.15
CA GLY A 21 -1.33 5.25 -12.72
C GLY A 21 -1.22 4.35 -11.49
N GLY A 22 -2.34 3.91 -10.89
CA GLY A 22 -2.35 2.96 -9.79
C GLY A 22 -2.54 1.51 -10.24
N TRP A 23 -2.83 0.62 -9.28
CA TRP A 23 -3.07 -0.80 -9.51
C TRP A 23 -4.34 -1.29 -8.85
N VAL A 24 -4.85 -2.38 -9.38
CA VAL A 24 -6.00 -3.14 -8.89
C VAL A 24 -5.81 -4.60 -9.33
N ILE A 25 -6.40 -5.55 -8.60
CA ILE A 25 -6.41 -6.94 -9.05
C ILE A 25 -7.32 -7.05 -10.28
N PRO A 26 -6.86 -7.61 -11.43
CA PRO A 26 -7.60 -7.55 -12.69
C PRO A 26 -9.05 -8.02 -12.63
N TYR A 27 -9.35 -9.09 -11.89
CA TYR A 27 -10.71 -9.61 -11.81
C TYR A 27 -11.71 -8.64 -11.16
N ARG A 28 -11.23 -7.63 -10.41
CA ARG A 28 -12.09 -6.61 -9.79
C ARG A 28 -12.56 -5.55 -10.79
N THR A 29 -11.98 -5.53 -11.99
CA THR A 29 -12.27 -4.53 -13.04
C THR A 29 -13.20 -5.06 -14.12
N ILE A 30 -13.51 -6.36 -14.09
CA ILE A 30 -14.37 -7.01 -15.07
C ILE A 30 -15.77 -7.25 -14.49
N ASP A 31 -16.69 -7.59 -15.37
CA ASP A 31 -18.07 -7.92 -15.01
C ASP A 31 -18.15 -9.17 -14.10
N GLN A 32 -19.13 -9.18 -13.18
CA GLN A 32 -19.29 -10.27 -12.21
C GLN A 32 -19.79 -11.57 -12.84
N GLU A 33 -20.62 -11.51 -13.89
CA GLU A 33 -21.03 -12.70 -14.64
C GLU A 33 -19.84 -13.26 -15.42
N GLN A 34 -19.04 -12.38 -16.04
CA GLN A 34 -17.78 -12.78 -16.67
C GLN A 34 -16.86 -13.49 -15.68
N LEU A 35 -16.73 -12.97 -14.46
CA LEU A 35 -15.93 -13.61 -13.41
C LEU A 35 -16.54 -14.96 -12.96
N LYS A 36 -17.86 -15.01 -12.76
CA LYS A 36 -18.60 -16.23 -12.35
C LYS A 36 -18.37 -17.37 -13.33
N ASN A 37 -18.39 -17.09 -14.63
CA ASN A 37 -18.19 -18.07 -15.69
C ASN A 37 -16.77 -18.70 -15.69
N ARG A 38 -15.81 -18.11 -14.97
CA ARG A 38 -14.44 -18.64 -14.81
C ARG A 38 -14.28 -19.60 -13.62
N TYR A 39 -15.31 -19.79 -12.78
CA TYR A 39 -15.27 -20.73 -11.65
C TYR A 39 -15.65 -22.18 -12.03
N ASN A 40 -15.75 -22.51 -13.32
CA ASN A 40 -15.86 -23.88 -13.82
C ASN A 40 -14.47 -24.54 -13.97
N TYR A 41 -14.24 -25.69 -13.34
CA TYR A 41 -12.99 -26.44 -13.33
C TYR A 41 -12.46 -26.79 -14.73
N GLU A 42 -13.33 -27.22 -15.65
CA GLU A 42 -12.93 -27.57 -17.03
C GLU A 42 -12.50 -26.35 -17.84
N ALA A 43 -13.10 -25.19 -17.56
CA ALA A 43 -12.74 -23.93 -18.18
C ALA A 43 -11.40 -23.41 -17.63
N GLN A 44 -11.15 -23.50 -16.33
CA GLN A 44 -9.95 -22.96 -15.67
C GLN A 44 -8.63 -23.42 -16.29
N LEU A 45 -8.55 -24.68 -16.75
CA LEU A 45 -7.35 -25.24 -17.36
C LEU A 45 -7.01 -24.65 -18.75
N LYS A 46 -7.96 -23.98 -19.40
CA LYS A 46 -7.84 -23.46 -20.77
C LYS A 46 -8.04 -21.95 -20.88
N LEU A 47 -8.25 -21.25 -19.76
CA LEU A 47 -8.56 -19.83 -19.79
C LEU A 47 -7.31 -18.96 -19.77
N GLU A 48 -7.23 -18.04 -20.72
CA GLU A 48 -6.26 -16.95 -20.72
C GLU A 48 -6.39 -16.09 -19.44
N PRO A 49 -5.28 -15.52 -18.92
CA PRO A 49 -5.33 -14.58 -17.81
C PRO A 49 -6.31 -13.41 -18.05
N ILE A 50 -6.98 -12.97 -16.98
CA ILE A 50 -7.90 -11.83 -17.07
C ILE A 50 -7.11 -10.57 -17.44
N LYS A 51 -7.49 -9.94 -18.55
CA LYS A 51 -7.03 -8.58 -18.87
C LYS A 51 -7.80 -7.58 -18.03
N PRO A 52 -7.13 -6.67 -17.30
CA PRO A 52 -7.82 -5.64 -16.54
C PRO A 52 -8.47 -4.63 -17.47
N ASP A 53 -9.65 -4.13 -17.11
CA ASP A 53 -10.20 -2.89 -17.67
C ASP A 53 -9.46 -1.71 -17.05
N THR A 54 -8.49 -1.15 -17.76
CA THR A 54 -7.60 -0.09 -17.25
C THR A 54 -8.28 1.27 -17.11
N SER A 55 -9.54 1.41 -17.58
CA SER A 55 -10.33 2.63 -17.38
C SER A 55 -10.91 2.73 -15.97
N ARG A 56 -10.94 1.62 -15.22
CA ARG A 56 -11.43 1.57 -13.84
C ARG A 56 -10.44 2.27 -12.89
N PRO A 57 -10.94 2.80 -11.76
CA PRO A 57 -10.07 3.48 -10.80
C PRO A 57 -9.12 2.49 -10.12
N PHE A 58 -7.97 2.95 -9.66
CA PHE A 58 -7.08 2.13 -8.83
C PHE A 58 -7.70 1.70 -7.48
N SER A 59 -7.17 0.61 -6.92
CA SER A 59 -7.37 0.20 -5.53
C SER A 59 -6.21 0.74 -4.69
N HIS A 60 -6.51 1.46 -3.61
CA HIS A 60 -5.44 1.94 -2.73
C HIS A 60 -4.80 0.78 -1.96
N LEU A 61 -5.56 -0.29 -1.66
CA LEU A 61 -5.00 -1.51 -1.09
C LEU A 61 -3.89 -2.06 -1.99
N VAL A 62 -4.19 -2.34 -3.27
CA VAL A 62 -3.22 -2.95 -4.18
C VAL A 62 -2.08 -1.99 -4.53
N THR A 63 -2.42 -0.71 -4.72
CA THR A 63 -1.42 0.33 -5.02
C THR A 63 -0.42 0.51 -3.89
N GLY A 64 -0.85 0.42 -2.62
CA GLY A 64 0.07 0.46 -1.48
C GLY A 64 1.01 -0.75 -1.39
N MET A 65 0.52 -1.95 -1.72
CA MET A 65 1.37 -3.15 -1.81
C MET A 65 2.44 -3.02 -2.90
N VAL A 66 2.07 -2.50 -4.07
CA VAL A 66 3.02 -2.22 -5.16
C VAL A 66 3.99 -1.12 -4.77
N LEU A 67 3.50 -0.03 -4.17
CA LEU A 67 4.33 1.08 -3.74
C LEU A 67 5.41 0.63 -2.75
N ARG A 68 5.08 -0.28 -1.83
CA ARG A 68 6.02 -0.89 -0.89
C ARG A 68 7.18 -1.59 -1.60
N ALA A 69 6.89 -2.34 -2.66
CA ALA A 69 7.92 -2.99 -3.47
C ALA A 69 8.79 -1.96 -4.21
N LEU A 70 8.18 -0.93 -4.80
CA LEU A 70 8.90 0.15 -5.49
C LEU A 70 9.81 0.91 -4.52
N ALA A 71 9.30 1.25 -3.33
CA ALA A 71 10.02 1.96 -2.28
C ALA A 71 11.22 1.16 -1.72
N ALA A 72 11.17 -0.17 -1.77
CA ALA A 72 12.28 -1.03 -1.34
C ALA A 72 13.45 -1.09 -2.34
N SER A 73 13.23 -0.71 -3.60
CA SER A 73 14.29 -0.68 -4.61
C SER A 73 14.93 0.71 -4.68
N PRO A 74 16.27 0.82 -4.59
CA PRO A 74 16.98 2.09 -4.76
C PRO A 74 16.79 2.74 -6.15
N LYS A 75 16.52 1.94 -7.18
CA LYS A 75 16.29 2.41 -8.55
C LYS A 75 14.84 2.82 -8.75
N TRP A 76 13.91 1.95 -8.37
CA TRP A 76 12.47 2.13 -8.63
C TRP A 76 11.81 3.10 -7.67
N SER A 77 12.34 3.32 -6.46
CA SER A 77 11.84 4.36 -5.55
C SER A 77 11.94 5.77 -6.15
N LYS A 78 12.89 5.99 -7.05
CA LYS A 78 13.11 7.27 -7.77
C LYS A 78 12.32 7.40 -9.07
N SER A 79 11.54 6.38 -9.43
CA SER A 79 10.78 6.37 -10.68
C SER A 79 9.56 7.29 -10.64
N LYS A 80 9.11 7.73 -11.82
CA LYS A 80 7.85 8.47 -11.96
C LYS A 80 6.65 7.62 -11.52
N GLU A 81 6.73 6.30 -11.71
CA GLU A 81 5.76 5.30 -11.26
C GLU A 81 5.57 5.37 -9.74
N ALA A 82 6.66 5.30 -8.98
CA ALA A 82 6.63 5.34 -7.52
C ALA A 82 6.10 6.69 -7.02
N ARG A 83 6.54 7.81 -7.62
CA ARG A 83 6.04 9.14 -7.26
C ARG A 83 4.55 9.30 -7.57
N LYS A 84 4.07 8.83 -8.73
CA LYS A 84 2.64 8.90 -9.08
C LYS A 84 1.79 8.06 -8.12
N ALA A 85 2.23 6.84 -7.82
CA ALA A 85 1.56 5.95 -6.90
C ALA A 85 1.49 6.51 -5.47
N GLY A 86 2.57 7.13 -4.98
CA GLY A 86 2.56 7.82 -3.69
C GLY A 86 1.57 8.99 -3.64
N GLN A 87 1.47 9.78 -4.70
CA GLN A 87 0.47 10.86 -4.80
C GLN A 87 -0.97 10.31 -4.78
N LEU A 88 -1.22 9.20 -5.49
CA LEU A 88 -2.52 8.53 -5.47
C LEU A 88 -2.90 8.08 -4.05
N LEU A 89 -1.98 7.43 -3.32
CA LEU A 89 -2.26 7.00 -1.94
C LEU A 89 -2.49 8.18 -0.99
N LEU A 90 -1.68 9.23 -1.07
CA LEU A 90 -1.88 10.45 -0.28
C LEU A 90 -3.28 11.04 -0.47
N SER A 91 -3.81 11.02 -1.70
CA SER A 91 -5.17 11.52 -1.98
C SER A 91 -6.29 10.69 -1.35
N ARG A 92 -5.96 9.50 -0.82
CA ARG A 92 -6.89 8.45 -0.37
C ARG A 92 -6.81 8.13 1.13
N PHE A 93 -5.88 8.72 1.88
CA PHE A 93 -5.79 8.52 3.33
C PHE A 93 -7.16 8.69 3.99
N PHE A 94 -7.52 7.73 4.85
CA PHE A 94 -8.77 7.68 5.61
C PHE A 94 -10.06 7.65 4.75
N LYS A 95 -9.97 7.24 3.48
CA LYS A 95 -11.14 7.09 2.59
C LYS A 95 -11.37 5.62 2.22
N ALA A 96 -12.62 5.26 1.95
CA ALA A 96 -13.03 3.91 1.61
C ALA A 96 -12.56 3.45 0.21
N ASP A 97 -12.02 2.24 0.06
CA ASP A 97 -11.49 1.77 -1.24
C ASP A 97 -12.59 1.66 -2.29
N LYS A 98 -12.20 1.72 -3.56
CA LYS A 98 -13.13 1.58 -4.69
C LYS A 98 -13.61 0.15 -4.90
N TYR A 99 -13.02 -0.81 -4.18
CA TYR A 99 -13.27 -2.24 -4.31
C TYR A 99 -13.45 -2.87 -2.95
N ASN A 100 -14.25 -3.93 -2.87
CA ASN A 100 -14.80 -4.48 -1.62
C ASN A 100 -13.77 -5.12 -0.66
N ASP A 101 -12.55 -5.41 -1.10
CA ASP A 101 -11.56 -6.06 -0.27
C ASP A 101 -10.84 -5.04 0.63
N ARG A 102 -11.01 -5.16 1.95
CA ARG A 102 -10.49 -4.20 2.95
C ARG A 102 -10.82 -2.74 2.59
N TRP A 103 -12.07 -2.50 2.25
CA TRP A 103 -12.53 -1.23 1.69
C TRP A 103 -12.90 -0.16 2.72
N LEU A 104 -13.21 -0.54 3.96
CA LEU A 104 -13.65 0.41 4.99
C LEU A 104 -12.54 1.43 5.34
N PRO A 105 -12.89 2.70 5.60
CA PRO A 105 -11.93 3.70 6.07
C PRO A 105 -11.16 3.28 7.32
N SER A 106 -11.75 2.47 8.20
CA SER A 106 -11.13 1.97 9.43
C SER A 106 -9.90 1.10 9.18
N PHE A 107 -9.75 0.48 7.99
CA PHE A 107 -8.56 -0.32 7.68
C PHE A 107 -7.29 0.52 7.56
N TRP A 108 -7.41 1.84 7.35
CA TRP A 108 -6.27 2.76 7.43
C TRP A 108 -5.68 2.84 8.85
N GLU A 109 -6.53 2.62 9.86
CA GLU A 109 -6.20 2.79 11.27
C GLU A 109 -5.59 1.54 11.91
N GLU A 110 -5.62 0.39 11.23
CA GLU A 110 -5.02 -0.85 11.69
C GLU A 110 -3.50 -0.80 11.49
N LEU A 111 -2.76 -0.25 12.45
CA LEU A 111 -1.30 -0.24 12.38
C LEU A 111 -0.76 -1.68 12.37
N THR A 112 -0.16 -2.12 11.27
CA THR A 112 0.35 -3.50 11.16
C THR A 112 1.85 -3.56 10.93
N TYR A 113 2.46 -4.60 11.49
CA TYR A 113 3.77 -5.09 11.10
C TYR A 113 3.80 -6.62 11.23
N PRO A 114 4.36 -7.37 10.27
CA PRO A 114 4.86 -6.91 8.98
C PRO A 114 3.73 -6.34 8.10
N PHE A 115 4.10 -5.49 7.13
CA PHE A 115 3.12 -4.82 6.27
C PHE A 115 2.47 -5.85 5.33
N TRP A 116 1.27 -6.32 5.67
CA TRP A 116 0.48 -7.20 4.81
C TRP A 116 -0.42 -6.37 3.89
N ALA A 117 -1.36 -5.64 4.49
CA ALA A 117 -2.27 -4.74 3.80
C ALA A 117 -1.69 -3.31 3.70
N THR A 118 -2.49 -2.40 3.16
CA THR A 118 -2.18 -0.98 3.09
C THR A 118 -2.91 -0.27 4.23
N ASP A 119 -2.14 0.18 5.22
CA ASP A 119 -2.55 1.04 6.32
C ASP A 119 -1.74 2.35 6.31
N ILE A 120 -2.01 3.26 7.25
CA ILE A 120 -1.28 4.54 7.32
C ILE A 120 0.22 4.34 7.55
N LEU A 121 0.62 3.41 8.42
CA LEU A 121 2.03 3.19 8.75
C LEU A 121 2.81 2.63 7.56
N GLY A 122 2.29 1.62 6.87
CA GLY A 122 2.89 1.06 5.67
C GLY A 122 2.99 2.07 4.52
N CYS A 123 1.99 2.94 4.38
CA CYS A 123 2.04 4.05 3.44
C CYS A 123 3.13 5.07 3.79
N LEU A 124 3.18 5.54 5.05
CA LEU A 124 4.19 6.50 5.48
C LEU A 124 5.61 5.93 5.40
N ASP A 125 5.80 4.63 5.71
CA ASP A 125 7.09 3.95 5.49
C ASP A 125 7.51 3.99 4.02
N SER A 126 6.61 3.69 3.09
CA SER A 126 6.92 3.72 1.66
C SER A 126 7.18 5.15 1.16
N LEU A 127 6.35 6.12 1.57
CA LEU A 127 6.47 7.53 1.18
C LEU A 127 7.76 8.15 1.70
N SER A 128 8.17 7.83 2.94
CA SER A 128 9.44 8.31 3.52
C SER A 128 10.65 7.82 2.73
N LYS A 129 10.63 6.56 2.27
CA LYS A 129 11.72 5.98 1.44
C LYS A 129 11.79 6.58 0.03
N ILE A 130 10.65 7.00 -0.51
CA ILE A 130 10.56 7.66 -1.83
C ILE A 130 10.98 9.13 -1.74
N GLY A 131 11.00 9.72 -0.53
CA GLY A 131 11.37 11.11 -0.31
C GLY A 131 10.23 12.08 -0.62
N PHE A 132 9.01 11.76 -0.19
CA PHE A 132 7.93 12.73 -0.19
C PHE A 132 8.19 13.85 0.84
N PRO A 133 7.87 15.11 0.51
CA PRO A 133 8.08 16.24 1.42
C PRO A 133 7.15 16.15 2.63
N VAL A 134 7.69 16.37 3.83
CA VAL A 134 6.94 16.33 5.09
C VAL A 134 5.89 17.45 5.17
N GLU A 135 6.03 18.49 4.35
CA GLU A 135 5.13 19.63 4.22
C GLU A 135 3.84 19.28 3.45
N ASN A 136 3.76 18.10 2.80
CA ASN A 136 2.54 17.71 2.10
C ASN A 136 1.36 17.57 3.08
N GLU A 137 0.28 18.31 2.87
CA GLU A 137 -0.86 18.37 3.80
C GLU A 137 -1.46 17.01 4.13
N ASN A 138 -1.64 16.12 3.15
CA ASN A 138 -2.21 14.79 3.40
C ASN A 138 -1.24 13.88 4.14
N LEU A 139 0.07 14.04 3.88
CA LEU A 139 1.12 13.35 4.60
C LEU A 139 1.12 13.80 6.07
N GLN A 140 1.05 15.10 6.33
CA GLN A 140 0.93 15.65 7.68
C GLN A 140 -0.31 15.15 8.41
N LYS A 141 -1.46 15.05 7.73
CA LYS A 141 -2.68 14.45 8.32
C LYS A 141 -2.41 13.02 8.81
N GLY A 142 -1.75 12.20 8.00
CA GLY A 142 -1.37 10.84 8.37
C GLY A 142 -0.38 10.79 9.55
N LEU A 143 0.68 11.61 9.50
CA LEU A 143 1.67 11.71 10.58
C LEU A 143 1.05 12.17 11.90
N ASN A 144 0.24 13.23 11.86
CA ASN A 144 -0.42 13.78 13.05
C ASN A 144 -1.41 12.79 13.65
N TRP A 145 -2.16 12.05 12.81
CA TRP A 145 -3.01 10.97 13.30
C TRP A 145 -2.17 9.88 13.97
N MET A 146 -1.06 9.46 13.35
CA MET A 146 -0.18 8.43 13.91
C MET A 146 0.43 8.86 15.24
N LEU A 147 0.96 10.09 15.35
CA LEU A 147 1.51 10.64 16.60
C LEU A 147 0.47 10.63 17.75
N LYS A 148 -0.79 10.97 17.45
CA LYS A 148 -1.88 10.94 18.44
C LYS A 148 -2.27 9.54 18.91
N LYS A 149 -1.86 8.49 18.19
CA LYS A 149 -2.12 7.08 18.57
C LYS A 149 -1.07 6.50 19.52
N GLN A 150 -0.02 7.26 19.86
CA GLN A 150 0.90 6.84 20.92
C GLN A 150 0.13 6.71 22.23
N ASN A 151 0.23 5.56 22.90
CA ASN A 151 -0.45 5.34 24.16
C ASN A 151 0.30 6.02 25.33
N LYS A 152 -0.28 5.96 26.53
CA LYS A 152 0.30 6.57 27.75
C LYS A 152 1.66 6.00 28.15
N GLN A 153 2.01 4.80 27.67
CA GLN A 153 3.30 4.15 27.93
C GLN A 153 4.33 4.47 26.84
N GLY A 154 3.97 5.25 25.81
CA GLY A 154 4.89 5.71 24.78
C GLY A 154 5.03 4.79 23.56
N TYR A 155 4.21 3.73 23.44
CA TYR A 155 4.26 2.81 22.30
C TYR A 155 2.96 2.84 21.47
N TRP A 156 2.98 2.21 20.30
CA TRP A 156 1.84 2.09 19.40
C TRP A 156 1.31 0.66 19.41
N GLU A 157 -0.01 0.55 19.55
CA GLU A 157 -0.69 -0.75 19.54
C GLU A 157 -0.85 -1.25 18.10
N ALA A 158 -0.68 -2.56 17.94
CA ALA A 158 -0.92 -3.24 16.68
C ALA A 158 -2.42 -3.41 16.46
N GLY A 159 -2.88 -3.27 15.21
CA GLY A 159 -4.32 -3.22 14.88
C GLY A 159 -5.10 -4.52 15.12
N ASN A 160 -4.44 -5.65 15.36
CA ASN A 160 -5.11 -6.91 15.65
C ASN A 160 -5.49 -6.99 17.13
N GLN A 161 -6.74 -7.31 17.44
CA GLN A 161 -7.24 -7.47 18.81
C GLN A 161 -6.51 -8.55 19.63
N LYS A 162 -5.91 -9.54 18.97
CA LYS A 162 -5.16 -10.63 19.61
C LYS A 162 -3.64 -10.39 19.63
N SER A 163 -3.21 -9.14 19.44
CA SER A 163 -1.79 -8.80 19.42
C SER A 163 -1.14 -9.02 20.78
N SER A 164 0.06 -9.56 20.76
CA SER A 164 0.95 -9.65 21.91
C SER A 164 1.72 -8.34 22.11
N ILE A 165 2.43 -8.24 23.24
CA ILE A 165 3.37 -7.13 23.46
C ILE A 165 4.45 -7.07 22.38
N GLU A 166 4.89 -8.21 21.85
CA GLU A 166 5.90 -8.26 20.78
C GLU A 166 5.38 -7.60 19.49
N ASP A 167 4.12 -7.87 19.12
CA ASP A 167 3.48 -7.25 17.96
C ASP A 167 3.44 -5.71 18.09
N HIS A 168 3.16 -5.20 19.30
CA HIS A 168 3.19 -3.77 19.59
C HIS A 168 4.59 -3.17 19.47
N LEU A 169 5.62 -3.90 19.91
CA LEU A 169 7.02 -3.47 19.79
C LEU A 169 7.45 -3.39 18.32
N TRP A 170 7.03 -4.35 17.49
CA TRP A 170 7.31 -4.32 16.05
C TRP A 170 6.62 -3.15 15.33
N VAL A 171 5.36 -2.88 15.65
CA VAL A 171 4.64 -1.69 15.14
C VAL A 171 5.33 -0.41 15.60
N THR A 172 5.68 -0.33 16.88
CA THR A 172 6.37 0.83 17.46
C THR A 172 7.71 1.07 16.77
N PHE A 173 8.51 0.02 16.57
CA PHE A 173 9.77 0.12 15.84
C PHE A 173 9.56 0.65 14.41
N ALA A 174 8.54 0.16 13.70
CA ALA A 174 8.21 0.66 12.37
C ALA A 174 7.81 2.14 12.39
N VAL A 175 6.98 2.57 13.36
CA VAL A 175 6.61 3.98 13.55
C VAL A 175 7.84 4.85 13.79
N LEU A 176 8.73 4.47 14.72
CA LEU A 176 9.92 5.25 15.05
C LEU A 176 10.85 5.42 13.84
N ARG A 177 11.00 4.38 12.99
CA ARG A 177 11.75 4.51 11.73
C ARG A 177 11.12 5.50 10.77
N VAL A 178 9.79 5.53 10.68
CA VAL A 178 9.07 6.50 9.84
C VAL A 178 9.32 7.91 10.35
N LEU A 179 9.13 8.14 11.65
CA LEU A 179 9.36 9.45 12.27
C LEU A 179 10.79 9.94 12.06
N LYS A 180 11.78 9.06 12.26
CA LYS A 180 13.20 9.38 12.01
C LYS A 180 13.45 9.78 10.55
N ARG A 181 12.88 9.09 9.57
CA ARG A 181 13.08 9.43 8.15
C ARG A 181 12.42 10.74 7.73
N PHE A 182 11.39 11.17 8.44
CA PHE A 182 10.78 12.49 8.25
C PHE A 182 11.41 13.59 9.12
N GLY A 183 12.47 13.27 9.89
CA GLY A 183 13.13 14.25 10.77
C GLY A 183 12.29 14.66 11.98
N LEU A 184 11.31 13.84 12.39
CA LEU A 184 10.42 14.11 13.53
C LEU A 184 10.88 13.43 14.82
N LEU A 185 12.02 12.75 14.78
CA LEU A 185 12.62 12.05 15.91
C LEU A 185 14.14 12.06 15.75
N GLU A 186 14.82 12.62 16.74
CA GLU A 186 16.25 12.42 16.96
C GLU A 186 16.42 11.29 17.98
N LEU A 187 17.30 10.32 17.67
CA LEU A 187 17.66 9.18 18.51
C LEU A 187 19.15 9.25 18.81
#